data_AF-A0A937MSQ5-F1
#
_entry.id   AF-A0A937MSQ5-F1
#
_cell.length_a   1.000
_cell.length_b   1.000
_cell.length_c   1.000
_cell.angle_alpha   90.00
_cell.angle_beta   90.00
_cell.angle_gamma   90.00
#
_symmetry.space_group_name_H-M   'P 1'
#
loop_
_entity.id
_entity.type
_entity.pdbx_description
1 polymer ?
#
loop_
_entity_poly.entity_id
_entity_poly.type
_entity_poly.pdbx_seq_one_letter_code
_entity_poly.pdbx_strand_id
1 'polypeptide(L)'
;ALGLMLVFEPEKDFVDLFFETVSAFGTAGLSTGITSALSTGGRALITLLMFVGRLGPLTIGFAFMLRKRQVAKYSYSEERIMIG
;
A
#
# COMPACT_ATOMS: atom_id res chain seq x y z
N ALA A 1 3.29 0.20 9.33
CA ALA A 1 3.67 1.51 8.78
C ALA A 1 3.66 2.57 9.89
N LEU A 2 2.50 2.88 10.46
CA LEU A 2 2.35 3.88 11.53
C LEU A 2 3.20 3.59 12.79
N GLY A 3 3.21 2.34 13.26
CA GLY A 3 4.06 1.94 14.39
C GLY A 3 5.56 2.07 14.14
N LEU A 4 6.02 1.90 12.88
CA LEU A 4 7.42 2.12 12.51
C LEU A 4 7.75 3.61 12.48
N MET A 5 6.84 4.45 11.96
CA MET A 5 6.96 5.91 11.99
C MET A 5 7.14 6.44 13.42
N LEU A 6 6.35 5.95 14.38
CA LEU A 6 6.44 6.36 15.78
C LEU A 6 7.78 5.98 16.44
N VAL A 7 8.41 4.88 16.00
CA VAL A 7 9.74 4.48 16.48
C VAL A 7 10.84 5.33 15.88
N PHE A 8 10.72 5.72 14.61
CA PHE A 8 11.70 6.58 13.94
C PHE A 8 11.55 8.07 14.29
N GLU A 9 10.35 8.51 14.70
CA GLU A 9 10.01 9.90 14.96
C GLU A 9 9.26 10.06 16.30
N PRO A 10 9.91 9.79 17.45
CA PRO A 10 9.25 9.85 18.76
C PRO A 10 8.86 11.28 19.20
N GLU A 11 9.45 12.31 18.59
CA GLU A 11 9.26 13.72 18.96
C GLU A 11 8.14 14.42 18.17
N LYS A 12 7.48 13.73 17.24
CA LYS A 12 6.44 14.31 16.37
C LYS A 12 5.05 13.93 16.80
N ASP A 13 4.10 14.83 16.55
CA ASP A 13 2.70 14.61 16.89
C ASP A 13 2.12 13.40 16.16
N PHE A 14 1.37 12.58 16.90
CA PHE A 14 0.77 11.36 16.39
C PHE A 14 -0.18 11.62 15.22
N VAL A 15 -0.98 12.69 15.30
CA VAL A 15 -1.96 13.06 14.27
C VAL A 15 -1.28 13.40 12.95
N ASP A 16 -0.13 14.07 13.03
CA ASP A 16 0.67 14.41 11.85
C ASP A 16 1.29 13.19 11.20
N LEU A 17 1.88 12.29 12.00
CA LEU A 17 2.41 11.02 11.49
C LEU A 17 1.32 10.14 10.89
N PHE A 18 0.12 10.17 11.47
CA PHE A 18 -1.04 9.46 10.94
C PHE A 18 -1.46 10.04 9.59
N PHE A 19 -1.60 11.36 9.50
CA PHE A 19 -1.97 12.05 8.26
C PHE A 19 -0.96 11.79 7.14
N GLU A 20 0.34 11.90 7.43
CA GLU A 20 1.42 11.60 6.49
C GLU A 20 1.37 10.14 6.01
N THR A 21 1.18 9.19 6.93
CA THR A 21 1.12 7.76 6.58
C THR A 21 -0.05 7.45 5.66
N VAL A 22 -1.23 8.01 5.94
CA VAL A 22 -2.44 7.81 5.13
C VAL A 22 -2.32 8.52 3.79
N SER A 23 -1.80 9.74 3.76
CA SER A 23 -1.57 10.51 2.53
C SER A 23 -0.56 9.82 1.60
N ALA A 24 0.55 9.32 2.16
CA ALA A 24 1.56 8.57 1.40
C ALA A 24 0.98 7.27 0.83
N PHE A 25 0.18 6.52 1.60
CA PHE A 25 -0.48 5.31 1.13
C PHE A 25 -1.50 5.59 0.01
N GLY A 26 -2.27 6.68 0.13
CA GLY A 26 -3.23 7.10 -0.89
C GLY A 26 -2.60 7.78 -2.10
N THR A 27 -1.28 8.04 -2.10
CA THR A 27 -0.61 8.92 -3.07
C THR A 27 -1.30 10.28 -3.21
N ALA A 28 -1.88 10.78 -2.12
CA ALA A 28 -2.66 12.03 -2.11
C ALA A 28 -1.77 13.27 -2.27
N GLY A 29 -0.46 13.15 -2.00
CA GLY A 29 0.52 14.22 -2.19
C GLY A 29 0.38 15.40 -1.23
N LEU A 30 -0.49 15.28 -0.23
CA LEU A 30 -0.72 16.28 0.81
C LEU A 30 0.18 15.99 2.00
N SER A 31 0.79 17.03 2.57
CA SER A 31 1.67 16.95 3.73
C SER A 31 1.25 17.99 4.75
N THR A 32 1.37 17.67 6.04
CA THR A 32 1.26 18.64 7.13
C THR A 32 2.50 19.52 7.27
N GLY A 33 3.48 19.39 6.35
CA GLY A 33 4.72 20.17 6.29
C GLY A 33 5.90 19.47 6.96
N ILE A 34 5.69 18.28 7.51
CA ILE A 34 6.68 17.59 8.34
C ILE A 34 7.56 16.63 7.51
N THR A 35 7.18 16.33 6.26
CA THR A 35 7.95 15.47 5.34
C THR A 35 9.41 15.91 5.19
N SER A 36 9.69 17.22 5.20
CA SER A 36 11.06 17.77 5.12
C SER A 36 11.86 17.57 6.40
N ALA A 37 11.20 17.46 7.56
CA ALA A 37 11.83 17.24 8.85
C ALA A 37 11.96 15.76 9.23
N LEU A 38 11.49 14.81 8.39
CA LEU A 38 11.64 13.38 8.65
C LEU A 38 13.10 12.93 8.60
N SER A 39 13.48 12.06 9.54
CA SER A 39 14.72 11.30 9.54
C SER A 39 14.86 10.46 8.28
N THR A 40 16.10 10.06 7.98
CA THR A 40 16.42 9.20 6.83
C THR A 40 15.58 7.92 6.81
N GLY A 41 15.30 7.34 7.99
CA GLY A 41 14.44 6.16 8.14
C GLY A 41 12.97 6.45 7.81
N GLY A 42 12.42 7.56 8.32
CA GLY A 42 11.04 7.98 8.02
C GLY A 42 10.83 8.26 6.53
N ARG A 43 11.78 8.93 5.87
CA ARG A 43 11.72 9.24 4.43
C ARG A 43 11.75 7.98 3.56
N ALA A 44 12.57 7.00 3.91
CA ALA A 44 12.61 5.71 3.22
C ALA A 44 11.25 4.99 3.34
N LEU A 45 10.63 5.07 4.52
CA LEU A 45 9.34 4.44 4.78
C LEU A 45 8.19 5.12 4.01
N ILE A 46 8.15 6.45 3.92
CA ILE A 46 7.19 7.19 3.09
C ILE A 46 7.36 6.85 1.62
N THR A 47 8.60 6.82 1.12
CA THR A 47 8.87 6.47 -0.28
C THR A 47 8.33 5.08 -0.62
N LEU A 48 8.54 4.12 0.28
CA LEU A 48 8.03 2.76 0.13
C LEU A 48 6.50 2.71 0.18
N LEU A 49 5.88 3.49 1.07
CA LEU A 49 4.41 3.62 1.14
C LEU A 49 3.82 4.23 -0.13
N MET A 50 4.42 5.29 -0.68
CA MET A 50 3.99 5.88 -1.95
C MET A 50 4.11 4.90 -3.12
N PHE A 51 5.18 4.11 -3.14
CA PHE A 51 5.37 3.08 -4.16
C PHE A 51 4.31 1.98 -4.07
N VAL A 52 4.02 1.48 -2.86
CA VAL A 52 2.96 0.48 -2.63
C VAL A 52 1.58 1.06 -2.94
N GLY A 53 1.30 2.29 -2.50
CA GLY A 53 0.06 3.01 -2.79
C GLY A 53 -0.18 3.18 -4.29
N ARG A 54 0.88 3.54 -5.04
CA ARG A 54 0.79 3.73 -6.49
C ARG A 54 0.68 2.44 -7.29
N LEU A 55 1.40 1.38 -6.89
CA LEU A 55 1.21 0.04 -7.45
C LEU A 55 -0.20 -0.47 -7.19
N GLY A 56 -0.76 -0.08 -6.04
CA GLY A 56 -2.11 -0.43 -5.63
C GLY A 56 -2.22 -1.87 -5.13
N PRO A 57 -3.18 -2.15 -4.26
CA PRO A 57 -3.40 -3.49 -3.71
C PRO A 57 -3.75 -4.52 -4.78
N LEU A 58 -4.36 -4.10 -5.89
CA LEU A 58 -4.69 -4.98 -7.02
C LEU A 58 -3.43 -5.51 -7.71
N THR A 59 -2.44 -4.67 -8.04
CA THR A 59 -1.24 -5.12 -8.75
C THR A 59 -0.38 -6.05 -7.89
N ILE A 60 -0.27 -5.77 -6.59
CA ILE A 60 0.43 -6.65 -5.64
C ILE A 60 -0.35 -7.96 -5.46
N GLY A 61 -1.67 -7.89 -5.35
CA GLY A 61 -2.55 -9.05 -5.31
C GLY A 61 -2.39 -9.92 -6.57
N PHE A 62 -2.40 -9.31 -7.75
CA PHE A 62 -2.16 -9.98 -9.02
C PHE A 62 -0.75 -10.58 -9.08
N ALA A 63 0.31 -9.86 -8.68
CA ALA A 63 1.67 -10.39 -8.69
C ALA A 63 1.83 -11.65 -7.81
N PHE A 64 1.18 -11.67 -6.63
CA PHE A 64 1.15 -12.84 -5.78
C PHE A 64 0.28 -13.98 -6.34
N MET A 65 -0.86 -13.64 -6.94
CA MET A 65 -1.85 -14.61 -7.43
C MET A 65 -1.44 -15.24 -8.77
N LEU A 66 -0.85 -14.46 -9.69
CA LEU A 66 -0.33 -14.93 -10.99
C LEU A 66 0.84 -15.89 -10.81
N ARG A 67 1.62 -15.79 -9.72
CA ARG A 67 2.69 -16.76 -9.43
C ARG A 67 2.17 -18.18 -9.21
N LYS A 68 0.89 -18.35 -8.86
CA LYS A 68 0.24 -19.66 -8.67
C LYS A 68 -0.68 -20.08 -9.81
N ARG A 69 -0.84 -19.27 -10.86
CA ARG A 69 -1.68 -19.65 -11.99
C ARG A 69 -0.89 -20.57 -12.92
N GLN A 70 -0.74 -21.84 -12.51
CA GLN A 70 -0.67 -22.89 -13.52
C GLN A 70 -1.93 -22.71 -14.36
N VAL A 71 -1.75 -22.30 -15.61
CA VAL A 71 -2.84 -22.20 -16.57
C VAL A 71 -3.51 -23.57 -16.56
N ALA A 72 -4.70 -23.67 -15.97
CA ALA A 72 -5.45 -24.92 -15.96
C ALA A 72 -5.66 -25.30 -17.42
N LYS A 73 -4.93 -26.30 -17.89
CA LYS A 73 -4.99 -26.81 -19.27
C LYS A 73 -6.29 -27.59 -19.55
N TYR A 74 -7.24 -27.55 -18.62
CA TYR A 74 -8.52 -28.24 -18.70
C TYR A 74 -9.64 -27.22 -18.55
N SER A 75 -10.53 -27.21 -19.55
CA SER A 75 -11.77 -26.45 -19.49
C SER A 75 -12.80 -27.30 -18.75
N TYR A 76 -13.43 -26.74 -17.72
CA TYR A 76 -14.63 -27.34 -17.15
C TYR A 76 -15.80 -27.18 -18.13
N SER A 77 -16.72 -28.15 -18.15
CA SER A 77 -17.91 -28.07 -18.98
C SER A 77 -18.77 -26.89 -18.50
N GLU A 78 -19.09 -25.97 -19.40
CA GLU A 78 -19.93 -24.82 -19.09
C GLU A 78 -21.37 -25.30 -18.86
N GLU A 79 -21.79 -25.37 -17.59
CA GLU A 79 -23.20 -25.61 -17.25
C GLU A 79 -23.94 -24.26 -17.25
N ARG A 80 -25.05 -24.17 -18.00
CA ARG A 80 -25.87 -22.96 -18.02
C ARG A 80 -26.65 -22.87 -16.72
N ILE A 81 -26.20 -22.02 -15.80
CA ILE A 81 -26.96 -21.67 -14.60
C ILE A 81 -27.99 -20.61 -15.00
N MET A 82 -29.27 -20.98 -15.02
CA MET A 82 -30.38 -20.04 -15.19
C MET A 82 -30.56 -19.27 -13.88
N ILE A 83 -30.16 -18.00 -13.88
CA ILE A 83 -30.52 -17.07 -12.81
C ILE A 83 -31.89 -16.53 -13.21
N GLY A 84 -32.92 -16.96 -12.49
CA GLY A 84 -34.31 -16.56 -12.71
C GLY A 84 -34.51 -15.05 -12.64
#